data_AF-A0A351YH26-F1
#
_entry.id   AF-A0A351YH26-F1
#
_cell.length_a   1.000
_cell.length_b   1.000
_cell.length_c   1.000
_cell.angle_alpha   90.00
_cell.angle_beta   90.00
_cell.angle_gamma   90.00
#
_symmetry.space_group_name_H-M   'P 1'
#
loop_
_entity.id
_entity.type
_entity.pdbx_description
1 polymer ?
#
loop_
_entity_poly.entity_id
_entity_poly.type
_entity_poly.pdbx_seq_one_letter_code
_entity_poly.pdbx_strand_id
1 'polypeptide(L)'
;QIAFSGANDFLAKYKDDANAIIGHFGLGFYSAFMVAKRVEIVTRSYKEDAQPMKWTCDGSPEFTLEGTEKEGRGTDIILYID
;
A
#
# COMPACT_ATOMS: atom_id res chain seq x y z
N GLN A 1 -1.75 -13.44 -0.17
CA GLN A 1 -0.46 -14.17 -0.31
C GLN A 1 0.61 -13.41 -1.13
N ILE A 2 0.25 -12.54 -2.10
CA ILE A 2 1.22 -11.82 -2.96
C ILE A 2 1.81 -10.56 -2.28
N ALA A 3 1.06 -9.87 -1.42
CA ALA A 3 1.51 -8.63 -0.80
C ALA A 3 2.71 -8.81 0.14
N PHE A 4 2.69 -9.83 1.01
CA PHE A 4 3.78 -10.10 1.96
C PHE A 4 5.03 -10.71 1.31
N SER A 5 4.94 -11.38 0.16
CA SER A 5 6.12 -11.96 -0.49
C SER A 5 7.04 -10.88 -1.04
N GLY A 6 6.48 -9.80 -1.60
CA GLY A 6 7.26 -8.68 -2.12
C GLY A 6 8.10 -7.98 -1.05
N ALA A 7 7.56 -7.80 0.16
CA ALA A 7 8.28 -7.19 1.27
C ALA A 7 9.37 -8.11 1.87
N ASN A 8 9.08 -9.41 1.99
CA ASN A 8 10.05 -10.39 2.49
C ASN A 8 11.20 -10.62 1.50
N ASP A 9 10.89 -10.77 0.21
CA ASP A 9 11.89 -10.90 -0.86
C ASP A 9 12.73 -9.63 -0.97
N PHE A 10 12.13 -8.46 -0.73
CA PHE A 10 12.84 -7.19 -0.66
C PHE A 10 13.81 -7.14 0.54
N LEU A 11 13.34 -7.43 1.76
CA LEU A 11 14.20 -7.45 2.94
C LEU A 11 15.36 -8.45 2.78
N ALA A 12 15.10 -9.61 2.20
CA ALA A 12 16.14 -10.59 1.90
C ALA A 12 17.19 -10.06 0.91
N LYS A 13 16.76 -9.31 -0.10
CA LYS A 13 17.63 -8.78 -1.17
C LYS A 13 18.54 -7.63 -0.71
N TYR A 14 18.17 -6.88 0.32
CA TYR A 14 18.91 -5.70 0.80
C TYR A 14 19.42 -5.82 2.24
N LYS A 15 19.46 -7.05 2.79
CA LYS A 15 19.96 -7.34 4.14
C LYS A 15 21.39 -6.84 4.40
N ASP A 16 22.22 -6.78 3.36
CA ASP A 16 23.65 -6.44 3.46
C ASP A 16 23.97 -4.98 3.05
N ASP A 17 22.98 -4.20 2.64
CA ASP A 17 23.16 -2.78 2.30
C ASP A 17 21.99 -1.93 2.85
N ALA A 18 22.12 -1.56 4.12
CA ALA A 18 21.10 -0.77 4.83
C ALA A 18 20.84 0.61 4.21
N ASN A 19 21.80 1.16 3.44
CA ASN A 19 21.62 2.44 2.74
C ASN A 19 20.74 2.30 1.50
N ALA A 20 20.62 1.09 0.93
CA ALA A 20 19.76 0.76 -0.19
C ALA A 20 18.30 0.45 0.23
N ILE A 21 17.92 0.72 1.49
CA ILE A 21 16.54 0.52 1.96
C ILE A 21 15.69 1.79 1.78
N ILE A 22 16.32 2.97 1.79
CA ILE A 22 15.63 4.26 1.67
C ILE A 22 15.25 4.52 0.21
N GLY A 23 13.95 4.63 -0.09
CA GLY A 23 13.45 5.01 -1.42
C GLY A 23 12.95 3.85 -2.29
N HIS A 24 12.90 2.63 -1.76
CA HIS A 24 12.33 1.50 -2.49
C HIS A 24 10.83 1.31 -2.24
N PHE A 25 10.09 1.26 -3.34
CA PHE A 25 8.63 1.10 -3.37
C PHE A 25 8.25 -0.27 -2.81
N GLY A 26 7.56 -0.29 -1.66
CA GLY A 26 7.10 -1.52 -1.00
C GLY A 26 7.16 -1.43 0.52
N LEU A 27 8.30 -1.01 1.09
CA LEU A 27 8.47 -0.88 2.54
C LEU A 27 7.81 0.38 3.13
N GLY A 28 7.84 1.49 2.39
CA GLY A 28 7.22 2.75 2.83
C GLY A 28 5.70 2.70 2.94
N PHE A 29 5.06 1.71 2.33
CA PHE A 29 3.63 1.47 2.53
C PHE A 29 3.37 0.77 3.88
N TYR A 30 4.19 -0.22 4.23
CA TYR A 30 4.05 -0.95 5.48
C TYR A 30 4.37 -0.11 6.72
N SER A 31 5.19 0.95 6.60
CA SER A 31 5.44 1.87 7.72
C SER A 31 4.17 2.58 8.20
N ALA A 32 3.12 2.69 7.36
CA ALA A 32 1.82 3.23 7.78
C ALA A 32 1.20 2.41 8.92
N PHE A 33 1.39 1.09 8.93
CA PHE A 33 0.89 0.22 9.99
C PHE A 33 1.69 0.31 11.30
N MET A 34 2.79 1.07 11.34
CA MET A 34 3.45 1.40 12.61
C MET A 34 2.61 2.35 13.47
N VAL A 35 1.74 3.15 12.84
CA VAL A 35 0.95 4.20 13.50
C VAL A 35 -0.56 4.07 13.26
N ALA A 36 -0.98 3.21 12.34
CA ALA A 36 -2.38 3.03 11.98
C ALA A 36 -2.80 1.57 12.17
N LYS A 37 -3.97 1.35 12.79
CA LYS A 37 -4.59 0.02 12.88
C LYS A 37 -5.33 -0.39 11.61
N ARG A 38 -5.65 0.58 10.75
CA ARG A 38 -6.26 0.35 9.44
C ARG A 38 -5.76 1.38 8.45
N VAL A 39 -5.53 0.93 7.22
CA VAL A 39 -5.18 1.77 6.09
C VAL A 39 -6.18 1.52 4.96
N GLU A 40 -6.69 2.60 4.40
CA GLU A 40 -7.51 2.57 3.19
C GLU A 40 -6.81 3.35 2.08
N ILE A 41 -6.82 2.79 0.86
CA ILE A 41 -6.34 3.46 -0.34
C ILE A 41 -7.51 3.60 -1.30
N VAL A 42 -7.83 4.82 -1.71
CA VAL A 42 -8.80 5.11 -2.77
C VAL A 42 -8.03 5.67 -3.95
N THR A 43 -7.99 4.94 -5.06
CA THR A 43 -7.16 5.30 -6.22
C THR A 43 -7.91 5.24 -7.54
N ARG A 44 -7.60 6.18 -8.43
CA ARG A 44 -8.02 6.20 -9.83
C ARG A 44 -6.81 6.47 -10.71
N SER A 45 -6.53 5.52 -11.61
CA SER A 45 -5.39 5.61 -12.53
C SER A 45 -5.52 6.77 -13.51
N TYR A 46 -4.40 7.15 -14.13
CA TYR A 46 -4.37 8.16 -15.19
C TYR A 46 -4.89 7.65 -16.53
N LYS A 47 -5.03 6.32 -16.68
CA LYS A 47 -5.52 5.71 -17.91
C LYS A 47 -6.96 6.13 -18.18
N GLU A 48 -7.27 6.33 -19.44
CA GLU A 48 -8.64 6.51 -19.91
C GLU A 48 -9.50 5.32 -19.45
N ASP A 49 -10.74 5.60 -19.04
CA ASP A 49 -11.72 4.64 -18.50
C ASP A 49 -11.32 3.87 -17.23
N ALA A 50 -10.26 4.28 -16.53
CA ALA A 50 -9.88 3.68 -15.26
C ALA A 50 -11.01 3.81 -14.21
N GLN A 51 -11.52 2.67 -13.76
CA GLN A 51 -12.45 2.59 -12.64
C GLN A 51 -11.72 2.88 -11.33
N PRO A 52 -12.30 3.70 -10.43
CA PRO A 52 -11.76 3.89 -9.10
C PRO A 52 -11.85 2.60 -8.29
N MET A 53 -10.80 2.33 -7.52
CA MET A 53 -10.72 1.16 -6.64
C MET A 53 -10.42 1.60 -5.21
N LYS A 54 -11.05 0.92 -4.26
CA LYS A 54 -10.72 1.00 -2.84
C LYS A 54 -10.00 -0.27 -2.41
N TRP A 55 -8.87 -0.11 -1.76
CA TRP A 55 -8.13 -1.16 -1.08
C TRP A 55 -8.18 -0.90 0.43
N THR A 56 -8.39 -1.94 1.24
CA THR A 56 -8.43 -1.82 2.71
C THR A 56 -7.64 -2.94 3.36
N CYS A 57 -6.91 -2.64 4.43
CA CYS A 57 -6.19 -3.61 5.25
C CYS A 57 -6.03 -3.09 6.68
N ASP A 58 -6.03 -4.01 7.64
CA ASP A 58 -5.86 -3.76 9.08
C ASP A 58 -4.45 -4.09 9.58
N GLY A 59 -3.48 -4.28 8.66
CA GLY A 59 -2.12 -4.69 8.97
C GLY A 59 -1.93 -6.21 9.01
N SER A 60 -3.00 -6.99 8.87
CA SER A 60 -2.91 -8.44 8.66
C SER A 60 -2.46 -8.78 7.22
N PRO A 61 -2.15 -10.06 6.94
CA PRO A 61 -1.90 -10.53 5.57
C PRO A 61 -3.11 -10.45 4.63
N GLU A 62 -4.29 -10.14 5.16
CA GLU A 62 -5.54 -10.04 4.41
C GLU A 62 -5.83 -8.58 4.02
N PHE A 63 -6.44 -8.42 2.86
CA PHE A 63 -6.89 -7.12 2.37
C PHE A 63 -8.13 -7.30 1.51
N THR A 64 -8.93 -6.24 1.39
CA THR A 64 -10.05 -6.18 0.45
C THR A 64 -9.73 -5.26 -0.72
N LEU A 65 -10.33 -5.55 -1.87
CA LEU A 65 -10.27 -4.70 -3.05
C LEU A 65 -11.68 -4.63 -3.66
N GLU A 66 -12.24 -3.43 -3.76
CA GLU A 66 -13.62 -3.21 -4.23
C GLU A 66 -13.70 -1.97 -5.13
N GLY A 67 -14.72 -1.95 -6.00
CA GLY A 67 -15.03 -0.77 -6.80
C GLY A 67 -15.52 0.37 -5.90
N THR A 68 -15.16 1.60 -6.24
CA THR A 68 -15.55 2.77 -5.44
C THR A 68 -15.80 4.00 -6.33
N GLU A 69 -16.15 5.12 -5.71
CA GLU A 69 -16.31 6.40 -6.38
C GLU A 69 -15.12 7.31 -6.05
N LYS A 70 -14.59 7.99 -7.08
CA LYS A 70 -13.56 9.02 -6.94
C LYS A 70 -13.62 9.98 -8.13
N GLU A 71 -13.89 11.25 -7.86
CA GLU A 71 -14.09 12.25 -8.92
C GLU A 71 -12.83 12.47 -9.77
N GLY A 72 -11.65 12.52 -9.15
CA GLY A 72 -10.38 12.84 -9.81
C GLY A 72 -9.40 11.66 -9.95
N ARG A 73 -8.40 11.83 -10.83
CA ARG A 73 -7.19 10.99 -10.86
C ARG A 73 -6.42 11.13 -9.55
N GLY A 74 -5.75 10.06 -9.14
CA GLY A 74 -4.77 10.09 -8.06
C GLY A 74 -5.03 9.02 -7.01
N THR A 75 -4.36 9.15 -5.87
CA THR A 75 -4.41 8.18 -4.78
C THR A 75 -4.56 8.92 -3.47
N ASP A 76 -5.63 8.61 -2.73
CA ASP A 76 -5.81 9.04 -1.35
C ASP A 76 -5.37 7.88 -0.45
N ILE A 77 -4.54 8.17 0.55
CA ILE A 77 -4.11 7.19 1.56
C ILE A 77 -4.65 7.67 2.90
N ILE A 78 -5.53 6.88 3.50
CA ILE A 78 -6.26 7.21 4.73
C ILE A 78 -5.75 6.29 5.83
N LEU A 79 -5.20 6.89 6.88
CA LEU A 79 -4.64 6.19 8.03
C LEU A 79 -5.59 6.37 9.21
N TYR A 80 -6.07 5.26 9.75
CA TYR A 80 -6.87 5.24 10.97
C TYR A 80 -5.92 5.05 12.16
N ILE A 81 -5.53 6.18 12.77
CA ILE A 81 -4.62 6.27 13.92
C ILE A 81 -5.41 6.05 15.21
N ASP A 82 -4.84 5.28 16.13
CA ASP A 82 -5.32 5.07 17.50
C ASP A 82 -4.16 5.29 18.50
#